data_AF-A0A7S3DH45-F1
#
_entry.id   AF-A0A7S3DH45-F1
#
_cell.length_a   1.000
_cell.length_b   1.000
_cell.length_c   1.000
_cell.angle_alpha   90.00
_cell.angle_beta   90.00
_cell.angle_gamma   90.00
#
_symmetry.space_group_name_H-M   'P 1'
#
loop_
_entity.id
_entity.type
_entity.pdbx_description
1 polymer ?
#
loop_
_entity_poly.entity_id
_entity_poly.type
_entity_poly.pdbx_seq_one_letter_code
_entity_poly.pdbx_strand_id
1 'polypeptide(L)'
;GLSAVGASILKLWKDSISCADANAVYASSWEELGGDSISAIILTENISKLIVRSLPLSELVRAKNVVDLIESAEGRQNKLANTDKAKQNDGIMTVLKKGQGVNSPCLILFFPAGGVLLPYQRLLEELRDNEEIEILGVEDPYISSKGSQAPTTEAIACTVADEVSA
;
A
#
# COMPACT_ATOMS: atom_id res chain seq x y z
N GLY A 1 -1.24 23.61 5.79
CA GLY A 1 -0.04 23.25 6.56
C GLY A 1 -0.19 21.81 7.00
N LEU A 2 0.90 21.02 7.04
CA LEU A 2 0.84 19.60 7.43
C LEU A 2 0.32 19.45 8.87
N SER A 3 -0.47 18.40 9.11
CA SER A 3 -0.87 18.02 10.46
C SER A 3 0.34 17.47 11.26
N ALA A 4 0.17 17.27 12.57
CA ALA A 4 1.22 16.65 13.40
C ALA A 4 1.59 15.23 12.93
N VAL A 5 0.60 14.48 12.42
CA VAL A 5 0.80 13.13 11.85
C VAL A 5 1.55 13.24 10.53
N GLY A 6 1.08 14.11 9.62
CA GLY A 6 1.76 14.37 8.35
C GLY A 6 3.21 14.82 8.53
N ALA A 7 3.50 15.69 9.49
CA ALA A 7 4.86 16.12 9.79
C ALA A 7 5.75 14.96 10.28
N SER A 8 5.18 14.03 11.04
CA SER A 8 5.88 12.83 11.52
C SER A 8 6.16 11.83 10.39
N ILE A 9 5.19 11.62 9.49
CA ILE A 9 5.37 10.79 8.29
C ILE A 9 6.44 11.38 7.37
N LEU A 10 6.39 12.70 7.12
CA LEU A 10 7.39 13.40 6.32
C LEU A 10 8.80 13.25 6.91
N LYS A 11 8.92 13.31 8.24
CA LYS A 11 10.19 13.09 8.92
C LYS A 11 10.69 11.65 8.71
N LEU A 12 9.83 10.64 8.92
CA LEU A 12 10.20 9.25 8.68
C LEU A 12 10.65 9.01 7.23
N TRP A 13 9.93 9.58 6.26
CA TRP A 13 10.28 9.48 4.85
C TRP A 13 11.68 10.06 4.56
N LYS A 14 11.98 11.26 5.10
CA LYS A 14 13.29 11.89 4.94
C LYS A 14 14.42 11.10 5.61
N ASP A 15 14.18 10.64 6.83
CA ASP A 15 15.15 9.87 7.61
C ASP A 15 15.51 8.56 6.89
N SER A 16 14.56 7.94 6.19
CA SER A 16 14.79 6.69 5.48
C SER A 16 15.56 6.84 4.16
N ILE A 17 15.37 7.93 3.42
CA ILE A 17 16.00 8.09 2.09
C ILE A 17 17.30 8.92 2.14
N SER A 18 17.62 9.54 3.27
CA SER A 18 18.79 10.44 3.39
C SER A 18 18.85 11.50 2.28
N CYS A 19 17.68 11.94 1.79
CA CYS A 19 17.57 12.91 0.70
C CYS A 19 17.85 14.33 1.23
N ALA A 20 18.89 14.97 0.69
CA ALA A 20 19.27 16.34 1.08
C ALA A 20 18.40 17.42 0.42
N ASP A 21 17.73 17.11 -0.70
CA ASP A 21 16.88 18.07 -1.41
C ASP A 21 15.43 17.99 -0.92
N ALA A 22 15.02 19.01 -0.17
CA ALA A 22 13.66 19.11 0.37
C ALA A 22 12.58 19.22 -0.71
N ASN A 23 12.89 19.75 -1.91
CA ASN A 23 11.91 19.89 -2.99
C ASN A 23 11.68 18.58 -3.72
N ALA A 24 12.73 17.77 -3.91
CA ALA A 24 12.63 16.44 -4.50
C ALA A 24 11.72 15.53 -3.68
N VAL A 25 11.77 15.63 -2.34
CA VAL A 25 10.94 14.82 -1.41
C VAL A 25 9.44 15.00 -1.63
N TYR A 26 8.98 16.16 -2.08
CA TYR A 26 7.55 16.41 -2.33
C TYR A 26 7.10 16.08 -3.76
N ALA A 27 8.03 15.99 -4.71
CA ALA A 27 7.72 15.83 -6.12
C ALA A 27 7.90 14.38 -6.63
N SER A 28 8.75 13.60 -5.95
CA SER A 28 9.18 12.29 -6.41
C SER A 28 8.60 11.14 -5.60
N SER A 29 8.50 9.98 -6.25
CA SER A 29 8.11 8.73 -5.60
C SER A 29 9.21 8.23 -4.66
N TRP A 30 8.88 7.20 -3.88
CA TRP A 30 9.81 6.57 -2.95
C TRP A 30 11.09 6.06 -3.65
N GLU A 31 10.93 5.45 -4.81
CA GLU A 31 11.97 4.75 -5.57
C GLU A 31 12.82 5.73 -6.38
N GLU A 32 12.20 6.78 -6.92
CA GLU A 32 12.90 7.88 -7.60
C GLU A 32 13.93 8.55 -6.68
N LEU A 33 13.65 8.57 -5.37
CA LEU A 33 14.55 9.10 -4.36
C LEU A 33 15.62 8.08 -3.92
N GLY A 34 15.59 6.85 -4.43
CA GLY A 34 16.51 5.77 -4.06
C GLY A 34 16.00 4.86 -2.94
N GLY A 35 14.71 4.93 -2.62
CA GLY A 35 14.06 4.00 -1.70
C GLY A 35 14.04 2.57 -2.27
N ASP A 36 14.30 1.60 -1.41
CA ASP A 36 14.27 0.18 -1.74
C ASP A 36 13.18 -0.57 -0.98
N SER A 37 13.03 -1.85 -1.26
CA SER A 37 12.00 -2.69 -0.63
C SER A 37 12.13 -2.86 0.87
N ILE A 38 13.35 -2.87 1.39
CA ILE A 38 13.61 -3.07 2.82
C ILE A 38 13.26 -1.79 3.58
N SER A 39 13.75 -0.67 3.09
CA SER A 39 13.46 0.66 3.62
C SER A 39 11.97 1.00 3.50
N ALA A 40 11.29 0.55 2.44
CA ALA A 40 9.83 0.67 2.27
C ALA A 40 9.05 -0.04 3.38
N ILE A 41 9.40 -1.31 3.67
CA ILE A 41 8.79 -2.09 4.76
C ILE A 41 9.03 -1.43 6.11
N ILE A 42 10.26 -0.98 6.37
CA ILE A 42 10.60 -0.29 7.63
C ILE A 42 9.82 1.01 7.77
N LEU A 43 9.69 1.79 6.68
CA LEU A 43 8.91 3.03 6.67
C LEU A 43 7.44 2.75 7.00
N THR A 44 6.79 1.82 6.31
CA THR A 44 5.37 1.54 6.53
C THR A 44 5.09 0.93 7.90
N GLU A 45 5.98 0.09 8.44
CA GLU A 45 5.90 -0.36 9.83
C GLU A 45 6.01 0.81 10.81
N ASN A 46 6.93 1.75 10.59
CA ASN A 46 7.10 2.89 11.47
C ASN A 46 5.92 3.87 11.39
N ILE A 47 5.35 4.08 10.20
CA ILE A 47 4.12 4.85 10.05
C ILE A 47 2.95 4.13 10.73
N SER A 48 2.83 2.82 10.57
CA SER A 48 1.80 1.99 11.23
C SER A 48 1.88 2.04 12.76
N LYS A 49 3.06 2.34 13.34
CA LYS A 49 3.21 2.58 14.79
C LYS A 49 2.75 3.98 15.21
N LEU A 50 2.80 4.95 14.28
CA LEU A 50 2.35 6.34 14.53
C LEU A 50 0.85 6.50 14.41
N ILE A 51 0.22 5.76 13.49
CA ILE A 51 -1.23 5.81 13.26
C ILE A 51 -1.92 4.59 13.89
N VAL A 52 -3.21 4.72 14.24
CA VAL A 52 -3.95 3.66 14.98
C VAL A 52 -4.23 2.41 14.11
N ARG A 53 -4.00 2.47 12.79
CA ARG A 53 -4.20 1.37 11.85
C ARG A 53 -2.91 0.96 11.17
N SER A 54 -2.82 -0.31 10.78
CA SER A 54 -1.79 -0.76 9.84
C SER A 54 -1.90 0.05 8.54
N LEU A 55 -0.77 0.58 8.07
CA LEU A 55 -0.63 1.13 6.73
C LEU A 55 -0.06 0.02 5.83
N PRO A 56 -0.87 -0.58 4.94
CA PRO A 56 -0.40 -1.65 4.08
C PRO A 56 0.67 -1.12 3.13
N LEU A 57 1.62 -1.99 2.75
CA LEU A 57 2.76 -1.59 1.92
C LEU A 57 2.31 -1.08 0.54
N SER A 58 1.22 -1.63 0.01
CA SER A 58 0.57 -1.14 -1.22
C SER A 58 0.23 0.36 -1.21
N GLU A 59 0.04 0.99 -0.05
CA GLU A 59 -0.21 2.43 0.02
C GLU A 59 1.04 3.26 -0.28
N LEU A 60 2.19 2.78 0.16
CA LEU A 60 3.46 3.38 -0.22
C LEU A 60 3.71 3.22 -1.72
N VAL A 61 3.43 2.03 -2.27
CA VAL A 61 3.59 1.74 -3.71
C VAL A 61 2.67 2.60 -4.59
N ARG A 62 1.49 2.96 -4.11
CA ARG A 62 0.54 3.82 -4.86
C ARG A 62 0.86 5.30 -4.76
N ALA A 63 1.47 5.72 -3.67
CA ALA A 63 1.72 7.12 -3.40
C ALA A 63 2.74 7.65 -4.40
N LYS A 64 2.37 8.70 -5.15
CA LYS A 64 3.28 9.30 -6.14
C LYS A 64 4.39 10.09 -5.47
N ASN A 65 4.16 10.51 -4.23
CA ASN A 65 5.09 11.26 -3.40
C ASN A 65 4.64 11.18 -1.92
N VAL A 66 5.41 11.79 -1.02
CA VAL A 66 5.11 11.79 0.41
C VAL A 66 3.78 12.46 0.77
N VAL A 67 3.27 13.40 -0.04
CA VAL A 67 1.99 14.07 0.22
C VAL A 67 0.84 13.10 0.03
N ASP A 68 0.84 12.35 -1.08
CA ASP A 68 -0.16 11.30 -1.33
C ASP A 68 -0.20 10.26 -0.20
N LEU A 69 0.98 9.88 0.32
CA LEU A 69 1.07 8.93 1.43
C LEU A 69 0.48 9.51 2.73
N ILE A 70 0.79 10.78 3.03
CA ILE A 70 0.25 11.49 4.19
C ILE A 70 -1.27 11.56 4.11
N GLU A 71 -1.81 11.93 2.95
CA GLU A 71 -3.26 12.01 2.74
C GLU A 71 -3.94 10.64 2.92
N SER A 72 -3.33 9.56 2.40
CA SER A 72 -3.84 8.21 2.59
C SER A 72 -3.84 7.77 4.07
N ALA A 73 -2.73 8.02 4.77
CA ALA A 73 -2.57 7.68 6.18
C ALA A 73 -3.55 8.47 7.07
N GLU A 74 -3.68 9.78 6.84
CA GLU A 74 -4.62 10.63 7.57
C GLU A 74 -6.08 10.28 7.25
N GLY A 75 -6.40 9.96 5.99
CA GLY A 75 -7.72 9.48 5.59
C GLY A 75 -8.13 8.19 6.32
N ARG A 76 -7.18 7.27 6.53
CA ARG A 76 -7.39 6.05 7.33
C ARG A 76 -7.57 6.36 8.82
N GLN A 77 -6.80 7.28 9.38
CA GLN A 77 -6.92 7.69 10.77
C GLN A 77 -8.25 8.40 11.07
N ASN A 78 -8.70 9.27 10.17
CA ASN A 78 -9.95 10.02 10.33
C ASN A 78 -11.21 9.16 10.19
N LYS A 79 -11.15 8.04 9.44
CA LYS A 79 -12.26 7.08 9.39
C LYS A 79 -12.57 6.45 10.76
N LEU A 80 -11.58 6.32 11.67
CA LEU A 80 -11.82 5.87 13.04
C LEU A 80 -12.54 6.93 13.90
N ALA A 81 -12.28 8.23 13.69
CA ALA A 81 -12.93 9.28 14.48
C ALA A 81 -14.46 9.34 14.26
N ASN A 82 -14.94 8.78 13.14
CA ASN A 82 -16.36 8.77 12.77
C ASN A 82 -17.02 7.38 12.77
N THR A 83 -16.33 6.30 13.12
CA THR A 83 -16.96 4.97 13.19
C THR A 83 -16.43 4.10 14.33
N ASP A 84 -17.02 4.24 15.51
CA ASP A 84 -17.22 3.09 16.39
C ASP A 84 -18.12 2.08 15.64
N LYS A 85 -17.60 0.88 15.37
CA LYS A 85 -18.25 -0.28 14.71
C LYS A 85 -18.22 -0.38 13.17
N ALA A 86 -17.08 -0.15 12.53
CA ALA A 86 -16.78 -0.88 11.29
C ALA A 86 -15.88 -2.07 11.61
N LYS A 87 -16.46 -3.28 11.60
CA LYS A 87 -15.69 -4.54 11.60
C LYS A 87 -14.55 -4.42 10.58
N GLN A 88 -13.36 -4.83 11.00
CA GLN A 88 -12.23 -5.09 10.12
C GLN A 88 -12.70 -5.95 8.93
N ASN A 89 -12.72 -5.34 7.76
CA ASN A 89 -12.71 -5.97 6.43
C ASN A 89 -11.97 -4.97 5.55
N ASP A 90 -10.69 -4.70 5.88
CA ASP A 90 -9.77 -4.28 4.84
C ASP A 90 -9.50 -5.59 4.09
N GLY A 91 -10.19 -5.81 2.97
CA GLY A 91 -10.01 -7.00 2.15
C GLY A 91 -8.55 -7.19 1.74
N ILE A 92 -8.13 -8.41 1.45
CA ILE A 92 -6.78 -8.68 0.93
C ILE A 92 -6.58 -8.12 -0.48
N MET A 93 -7.66 -7.74 -1.15
CA MET A 93 -7.65 -7.09 -2.46
C MET A 93 -7.53 -5.57 -2.37
N THR A 94 -6.64 -5.02 -3.19
CA THR A 94 -6.41 -3.59 -3.29
C THR A 94 -6.41 -3.17 -4.77
N VAL A 95 -7.20 -2.15 -5.15
CA VAL A 95 -7.27 -1.64 -6.55
C VAL A 95 -6.04 -0.81 -6.92
N LEU A 96 -5.01 -1.40 -7.52
CA LEU A 96 -3.72 -0.74 -7.79
C LEU A 96 -3.83 0.32 -8.90
N LYS A 97 -4.71 0.08 -9.87
CA LYS A 97 -5.05 1.03 -10.92
C LYS A 97 -6.47 0.76 -11.41
N LYS A 98 -7.31 1.80 -11.48
CA LYS A 98 -8.66 1.69 -12.05
C LYS A 98 -8.60 1.72 -13.58
N GLY A 99 -9.33 0.82 -14.22
CA GLY A 99 -9.66 0.95 -15.63
C GLY A 99 -10.74 2.02 -15.84
N GLN A 100 -10.74 2.68 -17.00
CA GLN A 100 -11.75 3.70 -17.33
C GLN A 100 -12.93 3.15 -18.15
N GLY A 101 -12.88 1.88 -18.55
CA GLY A 101 -13.93 1.23 -19.36
C GLY A 101 -15.02 0.56 -18.53
N VAL A 102 -16.24 0.47 -19.09
CA VAL A 102 -17.41 -0.20 -18.49
C VAL A 102 -17.20 -1.72 -18.32
N ASN A 103 -16.19 -2.30 -18.99
CA ASN A 103 -15.76 -3.70 -18.88
C ASN A 103 -14.25 -3.80 -19.10
N SER A 104 -13.48 -2.94 -18.42
CA SER A 104 -12.02 -3.00 -18.48
C SER A 104 -11.52 -4.41 -18.14
N PRO A 105 -10.70 -5.06 -18.98
CA PRO A 105 -10.05 -6.31 -18.60
C PRO A 105 -9.27 -6.12 -17.30
N CYS A 106 -9.36 -7.11 -16.41
CA CYS A 106 -8.77 -7.05 -15.08
C CYS A 106 -7.53 -7.95 -15.01
N LEU A 107 -6.40 -7.36 -14.57
CA LEU A 107 -5.18 -8.08 -14.22
C LEU A 107 -5.10 -8.19 -12.69
N ILE A 108 -5.07 -9.42 -12.18
CA ILE A 108 -4.94 -9.70 -10.75
C ILE A 108 -3.51 -10.15 -10.45
N LEU A 109 -2.83 -9.41 -9.58
CA LEU A 109 -1.46 -9.67 -9.15
C LEU A 109 -1.47 -10.30 -7.75
N PHE A 110 -0.89 -11.48 -7.63
CA PHE A 110 -0.78 -12.19 -6.35
C PHE A 110 0.58 -11.95 -5.72
N PHE A 111 0.60 -11.76 -4.40
CA PHE A 111 1.84 -11.62 -3.66
C PHE A 111 2.81 -12.79 -3.91
N PRO A 112 4.12 -12.52 -4.05
CA PRO A 112 5.16 -13.55 -4.07
C PRO A 112 5.44 -14.05 -2.64
N ALA A 113 6.41 -14.93 -2.44
CA ALA A 113 6.75 -15.50 -1.12
C ALA A 113 7.00 -14.46 0.01
N GLY A 114 7.29 -13.19 -0.33
CA GLY A 114 7.42 -12.10 0.64
C GLY A 114 6.10 -11.45 1.09
N GLY A 115 4.95 -11.89 0.57
CA GLY A 115 3.62 -11.47 1.01
C GLY A 115 3.16 -10.08 0.56
N VAL A 116 3.97 -9.35 -0.19
CA VAL A 116 3.71 -7.96 -0.61
C VAL A 116 3.78 -7.74 -2.11
N LEU A 117 3.07 -6.72 -2.60
CA LEU A 117 2.96 -6.42 -4.03
C LEU A 117 4.09 -5.57 -4.61
N LEU A 118 5.03 -5.12 -3.77
CA LEU A 118 6.10 -4.21 -4.17
C LEU A 118 6.90 -4.65 -5.42
N PRO A 119 7.22 -5.95 -5.63
CA PRO A 119 7.93 -6.38 -6.83
C PRO A 119 7.23 -6.06 -8.15
N TYR A 120 5.92 -5.80 -8.12
CA TYR A 120 5.16 -5.43 -9.31
C TYR A 120 5.19 -3.95 -9.65
N GLN A 121 5.86 -3.11 -8.86
CA GLN A 121 5.83 -1.67 -9.07
C GLN A 121 6.26 -1.25 -10.48
N ARG A 122 7.36 -1.81 -10.98
CA ARG A 122 7.84 -1.50 -12.33
C ARG A 122 6.81 -1.87 -13.41
N LEU A 123 6.08 -2.96 -13.21
CA LEU A 123 4.97 -3.33 -14.09
C LEU A 123 3.83 -2.31 -14.02
N LEU A 124 3.51 -1.79 -12.83
CA LEU A 124 2.50 -0.75 -12.66
C LEU A 124 2.89 0.55 -13.36
N GLU A 125 4.17 0.91 -13.35
CA GLU A 125 4.71 2.07 -14.07
C GLU A 125 4.59 1.90 -15.60
N GLU A 126 4.97 0.73 -16.12
CA GLU A 126 4.86 0.42 -17.56
C GLU A 126 3.40 0.37 -18.05
N LEU A 127 2.46 -0.02 -17.18
CA LEU A 127 1.03 -0.09 -17.49
C LEU A 127 0.25 1.17 -17.07
N ARG A 128 0.92 2.21 -16.56
CA ARG A 128 0.28 3.40 -15.99
C ARG A 128 -0.64 4.10 -16.99
N ASP A 129 -0.16 4.23 -18.22
CA ASP A 129 -0.85 5.00 -19.27
C ASP A 129 -1.86 4.15 -20.06
N ASN A 130 -1.98 2.85 -19.76
CA ASN A 130 -2.95 1.96 -20.39
C ASN A 130 -4.31 2.07 -19.69
N GLU A 131 -5.14 3.04 -20.05
CA GLU A 131 -6.42 3.31 -19.37
C GLU A 131 -7.48 2.19 -19.48
N GLU A 132 -7.26 1.21 -20.36
CA GLU A 132 -8.22 0.13 -20.61
C GLU A 132 -8.16 -0.97 -19.56
N ILE A 133 -7.04 -1.13 -18.85
CA ILE A 133 -6.83 -2.25 -17.90
C ILE A 133 -7.05 -1.79 -16.45
N GLU A 134 -7.86 -2.55 -15.71
CA GLU A 134 -7.89 -2.49 -14.25
C GLU A 134 -6.84 -3.44 -13.66
N ILE A 135 -6.09 -2.98 -12.67
CA ILE A 135 -5.08 -3.80 -11.98
C ILE A 135 -5.46 -3.91 -10.52
N LEU A 136 -5.66 -5.14 -10.07
CA LEU A 136 -5.93 -5.49 -8.68
C LEU A 136 -4.72 -6.21 -8.11
N GLY A 137 -4.40 -5.90 -6.86
CA GLY A 137 -3.34 -6.56 -6.12
C GLY A 137 -3.91 -7.31 -4.93
N VAL A 138 -3.41 -8.52 -4.71
CA VAL A 138 -3.71 -9.34 -3.54
C VAL A 138 -2.48 -9.39 -2.65
N GLU A 139 -2.60 -8.91 -1.42
CA GLU A 139 -1.56 -9.06 -0.38
C GLU A 139 -1.78 -10.33 0.43
N ASP A 140 -0.73 -10.81 1.11
CA ASP A 140 -0.85 -11.99 1.97
C ASP A 140 -1.72 -11.66 3.21
N PRO A 141 -2.87 -12.33 3.40
CA PRO A 141 -3.73 -12.12 4.56
C PRO A 141 -3.01 -12.30 5.90
N TYR A 142 -1.91 -13.03 5.89
CA TYR A 142 -1.21 -13.50 7.08
C TYR A 142 0.12 -12.82 7.30
N ILE A 143 0.52 -11.85 6.46
CA ILE A 143 1.83 -11.18 6.58
C ILE A 143 2.03 -10.49 7.94
N SER A 144 0.95 -9.99 8.54
CA SER A 144 0.94 -9.37 9.87
C SER A 144 0.62 -10.34 11.01
N SER A 145 0.32 -11.60 10.72
CA SER A 145 -0.07 -12.59 11.73
C SER A 145 1.16 -13.12 12.47
N LYS A 146 1.46 -12.53 13.63
CA LYS A 146 2.50 -13.04 14.51
C LYS A 146 1.98 -14.29 15.25
N GLY A 147 2.44 -15.48 14.85
CA GLY A 147 2.38 -16.67 15.70
C GLY A 147 1.29 -17.71 15.40
N SER A 148 0.51 -17.55 14.33
CA SER A 148 -0.32 -18.64 13.80
C SER A 148 0.51 -19.56 12.90
N GLN A 149 0.20 -20.85 12.91
CA GLN A 149 0.74 -21.79 11.92
C GLN A 149 0.45 -21.24 10.53
N ALA A 150 1.49 -21.11 9.70
CA ALA A 150 1.34 -20.59 8.34
C ALA A 150 0.30 -21.44 7.59
N PRO A 151 -0.71 -20.82 6.97
CA PRO A 151 -1.73 -21.55 6.24
C PRO A 151 -1.13 -22.25 5.02
N THR A 152 -1.80 -23.31 4.54
CA THR A 152 -1.38 -23.97 3.31
C THR A 152 -1.70 -23.08 2.10
N THR A 153 -0.99 -23.30 1.00
CA THR A 153 -1.24 -22.59 -0.27
C THR A 153 -2.69 -22.74 -0.72
N GLU A 154 -3.30 -23.90 -0.53
CA GLU A 154 -4.70 -24.17 -0.88
C GLU A 154 -5.66 -23.34 -0.01
N ALA A 155 -5.39 -23.21 1.29
CA ALA A 155 -6.21 -22.39 2.17
C ALA A 155 -6.15 -20.92 1.77
N ILE A 156 -4.95 -20.42 1.45
CA ILE A 156 -4.74 -19.07 0.93
C ILE A 156 -5.50 -18.90 -0.39
N ALA A 157 -5.36 -19.84 -1.33
CA ALA A 157 -6.01 -19.77 -2.64
C ALA A 157 -7.54 -19.73 -2.52
N CYS A 158 -8.14 -20.51 -1.61
CA CYS A 158 -9.57 -20.45 -1.34
C CYS A 158 -10.00 -19.06 -0.83
N THR A 159 -9.28 -18.50 0.15
CA THR A 159 -9.58 -17.15 0.68
C THR A 159 -9.51 -16.10 -0.42
N VAL A 160 -8.50 -16.16 -1.29
CA VAL A 160 -8.39 -15.22 -2.42
C VAL A 160 -9.50 -15.42 -3.45
N ALA A 161 -9.83 -16.67 -3.78
CA ALA A 161 -10.88 -16.97 -4.75
C ALA A 161 -12.26 -16.48 -4.29
N ASP A 162 -12.56 -16.64 -2.99
CA ASP A 162 -13.79 -16.14 -2.38
C ASP A 162 -13.87 -14.62 -2.47
N GLU A 163 -12.75 -13.91 -2.26
CA GLU A 163 -12.73 -12.45 -2.33
C GLU A 163 -12.77 -11.90 -3.76
N VAL A 164 -12.11 -12.55 -4.71
CA VAL A 164 -12.16 -12.17 -6.14
C VAL A 164 -13.56 -12.40 -6.74
N SER A 165 -14.32 -13.34 -6.19
CA SER A 165 -15.66 -13.70 -6.70
C SER A 165 -16.81 -12.93 -6.04
N ALA A 166 -16.54 -12.13 -5.00
CA ALA A 166 -17.52 -11.40 -4.21
C ALA A 166 -17.90 -10.05 -4.83
#